data_AF-A0AAJ0D0X3-F1
#
_entry.id   AF-A0AAJ0D0X3-F1
#
_cell.length_a   1.000
_cell.length_b   1.000
_cell.length_c   1.000
_cell.angle_alpha   90.00
_cell.angle_beta   90.00
_cell.angle_gamma   90.00
#
_symmetry.space_group_name_H-M   'P 1'
#
loop_
_entity.id
_entity.type
_entity.pdbx_description
1 polymer ?
#
loop_
_entity_poly.entity_id
_entity_poly.type
_entity_poly.pdbx_seq_one_letter_code
_entity_poly.pdbx_strand_id
1 'polypeptide(L)'
;MATFHRFPLFPWDIRRLIWEASVQPRTVDARCDPAVPYIRSTTPAPAVLHACSETRNIGLYEKAFQSSEAEPRYIWVDFEIDMISIGRSEFDFLRPKFLHIRRLKYQKDDSRRSIMDMYPNLKEIHLDFMCMGVGATLVFRGGWETLYLPEEVVTFGGGEGGGIPILLEPRLAQ
;
A
#
# COMPACT_ATOMS: atom_id res chain seq x y z
N MET A 1 -23.47 -21.61 -11.40
CA MET A 1 -23.00 -20.23 -11.16
C MET A 1 -24.21 -19.40 -10.78
N ALA A 2 -24.22 -18.81 -9.60
CA ALA A 2 -25.35 -17.99 -9.14
C ALA A 2 -25.24 -16.59 -9.74
N THR A 3 -26.18 -16.22 -10.60
CA THR A 3 -26.29 -14.87 -11.17
C THR A 3 -27.29 -14.06 -10.35
N PHE A 4 -26.86 -12.92 -9.80
CA PHE A 4 -27.72 -12.05 -9.01
C PHE A 4 -28.55 -11.14 -9.94
N HIS A 5 -29.66 -11.66 -10.47
CA HIS A 5 -30.49 -11.03 -11.50
C HIS A 5 -31.15 -9.70 -11.08
N ARG A 6 -31.18 -9.38 -9.78
CA ARG A 6 -31.76 -8.12 -9.29
C ARG A 6 -30.80 -6.94 -9.39
N PHE A 7 -29.50 -7.20 -9.40
CA PHE A 7 -28.50 -6.14 -9.42
C PHE A 7 -28.64 -5.20 -10.63
N PRO A 8 -28.83 -5.69 -11.87
CA PRO A 8 -28.93 -4.81 -13.03
C PRO A 8 -30.21 -3.96 -13.07
N LEU A 9 -31.21 -4.27 -12.22
CA LEU A 9 -32.48 -3.53 -12.18
C LEU A 9 -32.37 -2.24 -11.35
N PHE A 10 -31.34 -2.10 -10.53
CA PHE A 10 -31.14 -0.88 -9.76
C PHE A 10 -30.72 0.28 -10.68
N PRO A 11 -31.17 1.52 -10.39
CA PRO A 11 -30.64 2.72 -11.03
C PRO A 11 -29.12 2.77 -10.92
N TRP A 12 -28.47 3.40 -11.90
CA TRP A 12 -27.01 3.45 -11.97
C TRP A 12 -26.37 4.00 -10.70
N ASP A 13 -26.93 5.04 -10.09
CA ASP A 13 -26.39 5.65 -8.87
C ASP A 13 -26.33 4.65 -7.71
N ILE A 14 -27.36 3.82 -7.54
CA ILE A 14 -27.40 2.79 -6.49
C ILE A 14 -26.36 1.72 -6.76
N ARG A 15 -26.21 1.27 -8.01
CA ARG A 15 -25.20 0.27 -8.38
C ARG A 15 -23.80 0.79 -8.16
N ARG A 16 -23.55 2.06 -8.49
CA ARG A 16 -22.30 2.75 -8.20
C ARG A 16 -22.00 2.78 -6.71
N LEU A 17 -22.96 3.19 -5.88
CA LEU A 17 -22.79 3.22 -4.42
C LEU A 17 -22.49 1.83 -3.85
N ILE A 18 -23.14 0.78 -4.35
CA ILE A 18 -22.85 -0.60 -3.94
C ILE A 18 -21.41 -0.97 -4.30
N TRP A 19 -20.95 -0.61 -5.50
CA TRP A 19 -19.58 -0.90 -5.92
C TRP A 19 -18.55 -0.12 -5.12
N GLU A 20 -18.76 1.17 -4.87
CA GLU A 20 -17.92 1.99 -3.99
C GLU A 20 -17.85 1.41 -2.57
N ALA A 21 -18.97 0.93 -2.03
CA ALA A 21 -19.01 0.27 -0.72
C ALA A 21 -18.39 -1.14 -0.70
N SER A 22 -18.25 -1.79 -1.87
CA SER A 22 -17.70 -3.14 -1.97
C SER A 22 -16.17 -3.19 -1.96
N VAL A 23 -15.52 -2.04 -2.13
CA VAL A 23 -14.06 -1.95 -2.16
C VAL A 23 -13.50 -2.14 -0.75
N GLN A 24 -12.49 -3.00 -0.61
CA GLN A 24 -11.89 -3.33 0.69
C GLN A 24 -10.40 -3.00 0.70
N PRO A 25 -9.88 -2.37 1.77
CA PRO A 25 -8.44 -2.12 1.92
C PRO A 25 -7.66 -3.43 1.88
N ARG A 26 -6.55 -3.44 1.12
CA ARG A 26 -5.63 -4.57 1.04
C ARG A 26 -4.19 -4.11 0.86
N THR A 27 -3.26 -5.04 1.08
CA THR A 27 -1.86 -4.83 0.77
C THR A 27 -1.57 -5.34 -0.63
N VAL A 28 -1.05 -4.46 -1.49
CA VAL A 28 -0.71 -4.77 -2.88
C VAL A 28 0.80 -4.90 -2.99
N ASP A 29 1.25 -6.11 -3.31
CA ASP A 29 2.66 -6.43 -3.53
C ASP A 29 3.13 -5.85 -4.87
N ALA A 30 4.11 -4.95 -4.83
CA ALA A 30 4.70 -4.31 -6.00
C ALA A 30 6.23 -4.34 -5.83
N ARG A 31 6.84 -5.49 -6.13
CA ARG A 31 8.29 -5.69 -5.98
C ARG A 31 9.01 -5.49 -7.30
N CYS A 32 10.13 -4.80 -7.24
CA CYS A 32 11.08 -4.74 -8.34
C CYS A 32 12.27 -5.66 -8.01
N ASP A 33 12.74 -6.39 -9.01
CA ASP A 33 13.97 -7.17 -8.94
C ASP A 33 14.97 -6.55 -9.92
N PRO A 34 16.20 -6.24 -9.52
CA PRO A 34 17.20 -5.65 -10.42
C PRO A 34 17.47 -6.52 -11.66
N ALA A 35 17.19 -7.82 -11.61
CA ALA A 35 17.35 -8.72 -12.75
C ALA A 35 16.20 -8.67 -13.77
N VAL A 36 15.05 -8.06 -13.44
CA VAL A 36 13.88 -8.00 -14.33
C VAL A 36 13.40 -6.56 -14.56
N PRO A 37 13.16 -6.15 -15.81
CA PRO A 37 12.82 -4.76 -16.15
C PRO A 37 11.34 -4.40 -15.87
N TYR A 38 10.63 -5.20 -15.06
CA TYR A 38 9.22 -5.01 -14.75
C TYR A 38 8.91 -5.31 -13.28
N ILE A 39 7.82 -4.73 -12.80
CA ILE A 39 7.35 -4.96 -11.44
C ILE A 39 6.62 -6.30 -11.36
N ARG A 40 6.97 -7.08 -10.33
CA ARG A 40 6.32 -8.34 -9.98
C ARG A 40 5.29 -8.09 -8.89
N SER A 41 4.10 -8.62 -9.11
CA SER A 41 3.04 -8.67 -8.10
C SER A 41 2.56 -10.09 -7.93
N THR A 42 2.50 -10.52 -6.68
CA THR A 42 1.82 -11.76 -6.28
C THR A 42 0.35 -11.51 -5.94
N THR A 43 -0.09 -10.25 -5.91
CA THR A 43 -1.43 -9.87 -5.49
C THR A 43 -2.42 -10.10 -6.63
N PRO A 44 -3.45 -10.94 -6.45
CA PRO A 44 -4.47 -11.12 -7.47
C PRO A 44 -5.28 -9.84 -7.68
N ALA A 45 -5.90 -9.74 -8.86
CA ALA A 45 -6.86 -8.68 -9.12
C ALA A 45 -8.01 -8.75 -8.09
N PRO A 46 -8.53 -7.59 -7.63
CA PRO A 46 -9.60 -7.56 -6.63
C PRO A 46 -10.84 -8.28 -7.15
N ALA A 47 -11.53 -8.99 -6.25
CA ALA A 47 -12.71 -9.78 -6.60
C ALA A 47 -13.80 -8.96 -7.31
N VAL A 48 -13.96 -7.67 -6.95
CA VAL A 48 -14.93 -6.78 -7.59
C VAL A 48 -14.67 -6.59 -9.09
N LEU A 49 -13.41 -6.61 -9.55
CA LEU A 49 -13.07 -6.51 -10.97
C LEU A 49 -13.42 -7.78 -11.77
N HIS A 50 -13.61 -8.90 -11.08
CA HIS A 50 -14.07 -10.15 -11.68
C HIS A 50 -15.60 -10.27 -11.74
N ALA A 51 -16.35 -9.38 -11.08
CA ALA A 51 -17.80 -9.46 -11.01
C ALA A 51 -18.48 -9.22 -12.37
N CYS A 52 -18.14 -8.12 -13.06
CA CYS A 52 -18.72 -7.79 -14.36
C CYS A 52 -17.88 -6.77 -15.16
N SER A 53 -18.35 -6.36 -16.33
CA SER A 53 -17.72 -5.29 -17.12
C SER A 53 -17.90 -3.91 -16.48
N GLU A 54 -18.99 -3.68 -15.76
CA GLU A 54 -19.27 -2.38 -15.14
C GLU A 54 -18.22 -2.00 -14.10
N THR A 55 -17.89 -2.91 -13.18
CA THR A 55 -16.89 -2.67 -12.13
C THR A 55 -15.49 -2.41 -12.69
N ARG A 56 -15.17 -2.97 -13.85
CA ARG A 56 -13.89 -2.71 -14.54
C ARG A 56 -13.79 -1.33 -15.18
N ASN A 57 -14.92 -0.67 -15.43
CA ASN A 57 -14.96 0.59 -16.18
C ASN A 57 -15.43 1.79 -15.34
N ILE A 58 -15.97 1.57 -14.14
CA ILE A 58 -16.48 2.64 -13.27
C ILE A 58 -15.37 3.48 -12.61
N GLY A 59 -14.11 3.00 -12.63
CA GLY A 59 -12.95 3.75 -12.15
C GLY A 59 -12.58 3.56 -10.68
N LEU A 60 -13.04 2.48 -10.03
CA LEU A 60 -12.66 2.17 -8.64
C LEU A 60 -11.19 1.75 -8.48
N TYR A 61 -10.64 1.11 -9.50
CA TYR A 61 -9.24 0.70 -9.54
C TYR A 61 -8.61 1.22 -10.83
N GLU A 62 -7.35 1.62 -10.75
CA GLU A 62 -6.56 1.96 -11.93
C GLU A 62 -5.47 0.92 -12.20
N LYS A 63 -5.06 0.82 -13.47
CA LYS A 63 -3.91 0.01 -13.86
C LYS A 63 -2.64 0.82 -13.59
N ALA A 64 -1.85 0.39 -12.61
CA ALA A 64 -0.59 1.00 -12.26
C ALA A 64 0.60 0.16 -12.74
N PHE A 65 1.77 0.80 -12.79
CA PHE A 65 3.06 0.12 -12.98
C PHE A 65 3.18 -0.68 -14.28
N GLN A 66 2.54 -0.19 -15.35
CA GLN A 66 2.53 -0.87 -16.63
C GLN A 66 3.93 -0.93 -17.24
N SER A 67 4.43 -2.14 -17.51
CA SER A 67 5.67 -2.34 -18.26
C SER A 67 5.48 -1.99 -19.74
N SER A 68 6.50 -1.40 -20.36
CA SER A 68 6.54 -1.07 -21.79
C SER A 68 6.90 -2.26 -22.68
N GLU A 69 6.97 -3.47 -22.13
CA GLU A 69 7.28 -4.71 -22.87
C GLU A 69 6.09 -5.20 -23.72
N ALA A 70 6.39 -6.18 -24.61
CA ALA A 70 5.41 -6.81 -25.50
C ALA A 70 4.21 -7.45 -24.77
N GLU A 71 4.39 -7.84 -23.50
CA GLU A 71 3.31 -8.23 -22.60
C GLU A 71 3.10 -7.15 -21.52
N PRO A 72 2.00 -6.38 -21.58
CA PRO A 72 1.74 -5.35 -20.58
C PRO A 72 1.40 -5.99 -19.23
N ARG A 73 2.37 -6.00 -18.32
CA ARG A 73 2.16 -6.35 -16.91
C ARG A 73 1.76 -5.10 -16.15
N TYR A 74 0.62 -5.14 -15.48
CA TYR A 74 0.11 -4.06 -14.65
C TYR A 74 -0.54 -4.62 -13.40
N ILE A 75 -0.71 -3.75 -12.41
CA ILE A 75 -1.33 -4.07 -11.14
C ILE A 75 -2.57 -3.20 -10.99
N TRP A 76 -3.69 -3.79 -10.56
CA TRP A 76 -4.87 -3.02 -10.20
C TRP A 76 -4.71 -2.43 -8.82
N VAL A 77 -4.80 -1.11 -8.71
CA VAL A 77 -4.56 -0.36 -7.47
C VAL A 77 -5.63 0.69 -7.26
N ASP A 78 -6.14 0.78 -6.04
CA ASP A 78 -6.84 1.96 -5.54
C ASP A 78 -5.92 2.68 -4.55
N PHE A 79 -5.28 3.77 -4.99
CA PHE A 79 -4.29 4.48 -4.18
C PHE A 79 -4.86 5.18 -2.94
N GLU A 80 -6.18 5.29 -2.82
CA GLU A 80 -6.84 5.87 -1.64
C GLU A 80 -6.86 4.90 -0.47
N ILE A 81 -7.09 3.62 -0.74
CA ILE A 81 -7.32 2.60 0.29
C ILE A 81 -6.23 1.52 0.33
N ASP A 82 -5.62 1.21 -0.82
CA ASP A 82 -4.65 0.13 -0.93
C ASP A 82 -3.32 0.59 -0.33
N MET A 83 -2.67 -0.34 0.39
CA MET A 83 -1.32 -0.16 0.88
C MET A 83 -0.35 -0.82 -0.10
N ILE A 84 0.55 -0.04 -0.68
CA ILE A 84 1.57 -0.56 -1.60
C ILE A 84 2.71 -1.15 -0.79
N SER A 85 2.99 -2.45 -0.96
CA SER A 85 4.12 -3.13 -0.33
C SER A 85 5.22 -3.36 -1.34
N ILE A 86 6.38 -2.75 -1.11
CA ILE A 86 7.56 -2.93 -1.98
C ILE A 86 8.57 -3.94 -1.43
N GLY A 87 8.34 -4.48 -0.23
CA GLY A 87 9.29 -5.36 0.44
C GLY A 87 10.66 -4.68 0.57
N ARG A 88 11.72 -5.35 0.09
CA ARG A 88 13.10 -4.84 0.08
C ARG A 88 13.48 -4.08 -1.20
N SER A 89 12.54 -3.87 -2.11
CA SER A 89 12.82 -3.21 -3.39
C SER A 89 13.07 -1.71 -3.19
N GLU A 90 13.82 -1.09 -4.13
CA GLU A 90 14.16 0.33 -4.08
C GLU A 90 12.99 1.24 -4.49
N PHE A 91 12.91 2.48 -3.99
CA PHE A 91 11.77 3.38 -4.26
C PHE A 91 11.71 3.94 -5.68
N ASP A 92 12.79 3.86 -6.46
CA ASP A 92 12.90 4.58 -7.74
C ASP A 92 11.85 4.13 -8.78
N PHE A 93 11.40 2.87 -8.73
CA PHE A 93 10.34 2.40 -9.64
C PHE A 93 8.95 2.97 -9.31
N LEU A 94 8.75 3.51 -8.10
CA LEU A 94 7.49 4.15 -7.71
C LEU A 94 7.38 5.58 -8.26
N ARG A 95 8.48 6.20 -8.75
CA ARG A 95 8.52 7.58 -9.25
C ARG A 95 7.35 7.96 -10.17
N PRO A 96 6.89 7.12 -11.13
CA PRO A 96 5.77 7.50 -12.00
C PRO A 96 4.42 7.66 -11.29
N LYS A 97 4.22 6.95 -10.18
CA LYS A 97 2.98 6.98 -9.37
C LYS A 97 3.19 7.57 -7.98
N PHE A 98 4.37 8.14 -7.76
CA PHE A 98 4.85 8.76 -6.56
C PHE A 98 3.79 9.64 -5.87
N LEU A 99 3.24 10.61 -6.60
CA LEU A 99 2.25 11.56 -6.08
C LEU A 99 0.90 10.93 -5.75
N HIS A 100 0.60 9.73 -6.24
CA HIS A 100 -0.69 9.08 -6.01
C HIS A 100 -0.63 8.21 -4.75
N ILE A 101 0.55 7.72 -4.36
CA ILE A 101 0.71 6.78 -3.24
C ILE A 101 0.41 7.47 -1.91
N ARG A 102 -0.62 6.98 -1.21
CA ARG A 102 -1.01 7.45 0.14
C ARG A 102 -0.59 6.51 1.25
N ARG A 103 -0.42 5.23 0.95
CA ARG A 103 -0.10 4.20 1.94
C ARG A 103 1.01 3.31 1.43
N LEU A 104 2.11 3.24 2.16
CA LEU A 104 3.32 2.52 1.74
C LEU A 104 3.80 1.59 2.84
N LYS A 105 4.16 0.37 2.45
CA LYS A 105 4.78 -0.62 3.31
C LYS A 105 6.11 -1.03 2.69
N TYR A 106 7.16 -1.05 3.49
CA TYR A 106 8.45 -1.57 3.04
C TYR A 106 9.23 -2.21 4.18
N GLN A 107 10.13 -3.11 3.80
CA GLN A 107 10.99 -3.83 4.71
C GLN A 107 12.37 -3.16 4.69
N LYS A 108 12.83 -2.72 5.86
CA LYS A 108 14.10 -1.99 6.01
C LYS A 108 15.15 -2.91 6.63
N ASP A 109 16.27 -3.11 5.93
CA ASP A 109 17.40 -3.88 6.45
C ASP A 109 18.45 -3.00 7.16
N ASP A 110 18.80 -1.77 6.72
CA ASP A 110 19.59 -0.82 7.55
C ASP A 110 19.82 0.61 6.98
N SER A 111 19.34 0.98 5.78
CA SER A 111 19.82 2.22 5.13
C SER A 111 19.05 3.49 5.54
N ARG A 112 19.79 4.46 6.10
CA ARG A 112 19.36 5.75 6.69
C ARG A 112 18.93 6.84 5.68
N ARG A 113 18.20 6.53 4.60
CA ARG A 113 17.63 7.60 3.76
C ARG A 113 16.27 8.05 4.30
N SER A 114 16.10 9.36 4.48
CA SER A 114 14.81 10.00 4.76
C SER A 114 13.91 9.81 3.54
N ILE A 115 13.10 8.75 3.57
CA ILE A 115 12.12 8.44 2.52
C ILE A 115 11.02 9.48 2.48
N MET A 116 10.83 10.22 3.57
CA MET A 116 9.67 11.10 3.77
C MET A 116 9.67 12.33 2.87
N ASP A 117 10.84 12.88 2.54
CA ASP A 117 10.96 14.03 1.64
C ASP A 117 10.50 13.71 0.21
N MET A 118 10.52 12.43 -0.15
CA MET A 118 10.06 12.00 -1.46
C MET A 118 8.54 11.95 -1.52
N TYR A 119 7.82 11.69 -0.40
CA TYR A 119 6.38 11.41 -0.41
C TYR A 119 5.42 12.45 0.21
N PRO A 120 5.10 13.57 -0.48
CA PRO A 120 4.22 14.63 0.05
C PRO A 120 2.78 14.19 0.32
N ASN A 121 2.26 13.20 -0.42
CA ASN A 121 0.88 12.74 -0.28
C ASN A 121 0.73 11.47 0.58
N LEU A 122 1.83 10.99 1.16
CA LEU A 122 1.79 9.85 2.05
C LEU A 122 0.95 10.19 3.28
N LYS A 123 0.10 9.26 3.69
CA LYS A 123 -0.76 9.36 4.87
C LYS A 123 -0.42 8.30 5.90
N GLU A 124 0.06 7.15 5.44
CA GLU A 124 0.42 6.03 6.29
C GLU A 124 1.66 5.32 5.77
N ILE A 125 2.59 4.98 6.67
CA ILE A 125 3.77 4.18 6.33
C ILE A 125 3.96 3.05 7.34
N HIS A 126 4.20 1.85 6.81
CA HIS A 126 4.48 0.65 7.60
C HIS A 126 5.92 0.22 7.34
N LEU A 127 6.71 0.20 8.40
CA LEU A 127 8.12 -0.18 8.36
C LEU A 127 8.29 -1.54 9.02
N ASP A 128 8.57 -2.56 8.22
CA ASP A 128 8.90 -3.88 8.74
C ASP A 128 10.40 -3.97 8.98
N PHE A 129 10.79 -4.20 10.24
CA PHE A 129 12.17 -4.43 10.66
C PHE A 129 12.34 -5.88 11.11
N MET A 130 13.48 -6.48 10.78
CA MET A 130 13.94 -7.69 11.44
C MET A 130 15.18 -7.36 12.26
N CYS A 131 15.04 -7.38 13.58
CA CYS A 131 16.16 -7.22 14.50
C CYS A 131 16.36 -8.53 15.26
N MET A 132 17.53 -9.16 15.12
CA MET A 132 17.90 -10.38 15.86
C MET A 132 16.85 -11.52 15.79
N GLY A 133 16.23 -11.71 14.62
CA GLY A 133 15.20 -12.76 14.41
C GLY A 133 13.80 -12.41 14.94
N VAL A 134 13.61 -11.22 15.51
CA VAL A 134 12.30 -10.69 15.92
C VAL A 134 11.85 -9.68 14.87
N GLY A 135 10.65 -9.90 14.32
CA GLY A 135 10.00 -8.95 13.43
C GLY A 135 9.24 -7.88 14.21
N ALA A 136 9.40 -6.62 13.84
CA ALA A 136 8.61 -5.51 14.36
C ALA A 136 8.09 -4.66 13.20
N THR A 137 6.85 -4.17 13.32
CA THR A 137 6.27 -3.21 12.35
C THR A 137 6.04 -1.89 13.06
N LEU A 138 6.69 -0.83 12.57
CA LEU A 138 6.38 0.54 12.99
C LEU A 138 5.34 1.13 12.04
N VAL A 139 4.29 1.75 12.59
CA VAL A 139 3.21 2.38 11.82
C VAL A 139 3.20 3.86 12.12
N PHE A 140 3.31 4.69 11.09
CA PHE A 140 3.20 6.15 11.22
C PHE A 140 2.01 6.67 10.40
N ARG A 141 1.28 7.64 10.95
CA ARG A 141 0.09 8.25 10.33
C ARG A 141 0.12 9.78 10.47
N GLY A 142 0.20 10.49 9.34
CA GLY A 142 0.10 11.95 9.25
C GLY A 142 1.24 12.78 9.88
N GLY A 143 1.23 14.10 9.62
CA GLY A 143 2.07 15.09 10.33
C GLY A 143 3.58 14.94 10.16
N TRP A 144 4.07 14.88 8.90
CA TRP A 144 5.46 14.53 8.57
C TRP A 144 6.51 15.61 8.87
N GLU A 145 6.11 16.76 9.43
CA GLU A 145 7.02 17.90 9.61
C GLU A 145 8.15 17.65 10.63
N THR A 146 8.11 16.55 11.40
CA THR A 146 9.17 16.26 12.38
C THR A 146 9.26 14.76 12.76
N LEU A 147 9.41 13.87 11.77
CA LEU A 147 9.77 12.47 12.07
C LEU A 147 11.29 12.29 12.14
N TYR A 148 11.87 12.76 13.25
CA TYR A 148 13.11 12.17 13.73
C TYR A 148 12.75 10.81 14.28
N LEU A 149 13.34 9.72 13.76
CA LEU A 149 13.36 8.46 14.49
C LEU A 149 14.13 8.76 15.79
N PRO A 150 13.48 8.82 16.96
CA PRO A 150 14.23 9.07 18.19
C PRO A 150 15.20 7.90 18.38
N GLU A 151 16.48 8.20 18.59
CA GLU A 151 17.51 7.21 18.94
C GLU A 151 17.08 6.38 20.19
N GLU A 152 16.14 6.90 20.99
CA GLU A 152 15.71 6.32 22.26
C GLU A 152 14.47 5.40 22.20
N VAL A 153 13.71 5.33 21.09
CA VAL A 153 12.54 4.40 21.02
C VAL A 153 12.94 2.95 20.69
N VAL A 154 14.22 2.69 20.46
CA VAL A 154 14.79 1.33 20.54
C VAL A 154 15.18 1.02 21.99
N THR A 155 14.26 1.22 22.94
CA THR A 155 14.36 0.60 24.25
C THR A 155 13.42 -0.60 24.26
N PHE A 156 14.00 -1.77 24.00
CA PHE A 156 13.35 -3.05 24.16
C PHE A 156 12.90 -3.18 25.62
N GLY A 157 11.61 -2.95 25.88
CA GLY A 157 10.98 -3.37 27.12
C GLY A 157 11.08 -4.88 27.18
N GLY A 158 12.01 -5.38 27.99
CA GLY A 158 12.09 -6.80 28.33
C GLY A 158 10.77 -7.23 28.96
N GLY A 159 9.95 -7.93 28.19
CA GLY A 159 8.66 -8.44 28.61
C GLY A 159 8.20 -9.46 27.59
N GLU A 160 8.15 -10.71 28.02
CA GLU A 160 7.80 -11.86 27.20
C GLU A 160 6.45 -11.68 26.47
N GLY A 161 6.43 -12.04 25.19
CA GLY A 161 5.21 -12.45 24.50
C GLY A 161 4.25 -11.35 24.05
N GLY A 162 4.48 -10.80 22.87
CA GLY A 162 3.45 -10.08 22.10
C GLY A 162 4.02 -8.86 21.38
N GLY A 163 4.21 -8.96 20.07
CA GLY A 163 4.56 -7.80 19.23
C GLY A 163 3.39 -6.82 19.18
N ILE A 164 3.40 -5.82 20.05
CA ILE A 164 2.44 -4.72 20.03
C ILE A 164 2.97 -3.67 19.03
N PRO A 165 2.19 -3.25 18.02
CA PRO A 165 2.58 -2.15 17.15
C PRO A 165 2.69 -0.86 17.98
N ILE A 166 3.87 -0.24 17.96
CA ILE A 166 4.09 1.06 18.61
C ILE A 166 3.50 2.13 17.67
N LEU A 167 2.32 2.63 18.01
CA LEU A 167 1.73 3.82 17.40
C LEU A 167 2.49 5.05 17.90
N LEU A 168 3.36 5.60 17.05
CA LEU A 168 4.00 6.89 17.30
C LEU A 168 3.10 7.98 16.71
N GLU A 169 2.28 8.61 17.56
CA GLU A 169 1.57 9.83 17.22
C GLU A 169 2.59 10.98 17.13
N PRO A 170 2.55 11.84 16.09
CA PRO A 170 3.46 12.96 15.97
C PRO A 170 3.26 13.94 17.13
N ARG A 171 4.30 14.15 17.96
CA ARG A 171 4.30 15.21 18.96
C ARG A 171 4.39 16.56 18.25
N LEU A 172 3.37 17.40 18.44
CA LEU A 172 3.42 18.82 18.09
C LEU A 172 4.58 19.47 18.87
N ALA A 173 5.54 20.05 18.14
CA ALA A 173 6.57 20.89 18.73
C ALA A 173 5.90 22.13 19.38
N GLN A 174 6.21 22.38 20.65
CA GLN A 174 5.84 23.61 21.36
C GLN A 174 6.79 24.75 21.00
#